data_AF-A0A972T0P8-F1
#
_entry.id   AF-A0A972T0P8-F1
#
_cell.length_a   1.000
_cell.length_b   1.000
_cell.length_c   1.000
_cell.angle_alpha   90.00
_cell.angle_beta   90.00
_cell.angle_gamma   90.00
#
_symmetry.space_group_name_H-M   'P 1'
#
loop_
_entity.id
_entity.type
_entity.pdbx_description
1 polymer ?
#
loop_
_entity_poly.entity_id
_entity_poly.type
_entity_poly.pdbx_seq_one_letter_code
_entity_poly.pdbx_strand_id
1 'polypeptide(L)'
;MSEKSPSNLFKVLNRIARILAIAFAVFISLFALDVFQPGIPFGKILQGLLIHLIPTYIILILLWISWKQPLIGGILFILGGAAYPIMAKGEDLIAFLLIGGIPIMIGILFLAGSGWNRVAK
;
A
#
# COMPACT_ATOMS: atom_id res chain seq x y z
N MET A 1 4.23 30.22 -19.02
CA MET A 1 3.86 29.31 -17.91
C MET A 1 3.00 28.21 -18.47
N SER A 2 3.45 26.96 -18.43
CA SER A 2 2.72 25.81 -18.98
C SER A 2 1.54 25.48 -18.05
N GLU A 3 0.32 25.81 -18.47
CA GLU A 3 -0.89 25.34 -17.80
C GLU A 3 -0.92 23.81 -17.92
N LYS A 4 -0.60 23.12 -16.83
CA LYS A 4 -0.75 21.66 -16.77
C LYS A 4 -2.25 21.36 -16.89
N SER A 5 -2.66 20.92 -18.07
CA SER A 5 -4.01 20.39 -18.29
C SER A 5 -4.36 19.40 -17.16
N PRO A 6 -5.57 19.48 -16.56
CA PRO A 6 -5.98 18.66 -15.41
C PRO A 6 -5.74 17.16 -15.61
N SER A 7 -5.80 16.73 -16.87
CA SER A 7 -5.62 15.37 -17.33
C SER A 7 -4.20 14.82 -17.08
N ASN A 8 -3.17 15.67 -17.16
CA ASN A 8 -1.78 15.31 -16.86
C ASN A 8 -1.52 15.21 -15.36
N LEU A 9 -2.18 16.04 -14.54
CA LEU A 9 -2.05 15.99 -13.09
C LEU A 9 -2.55 14.65 -12.54
N PHE A 10 -3.73 14.18 -12.96
CA PHE A 10 -4.29 12.90 -12.51
C PHE A 10 -3.38 11.71 -12.84
N LYS A 11 -2.76 11.71 -14.03
CA LYS A 11 -1.80 10.68 -14.43
C LYS A 11 -0.55 10.69 -13.54
N VAL A 12 -0.04 11.87 -13.20
CA VAL A 12 1.11 12.02 -12.31
C VAL A 12 0.78 11.52 -10.90
N LEU A 13 -0.37 11.91 -10.34
CA LEU A 13 -0.82 11.44 -9.01
C LEU A 13 -0.92 9.92 -8.94
N ASN A 14 -1.53 9.28 -9.94
CA ASN A 14 -1.63 7.82 -9.99
C ASN A 14 -0.24 7.14 -10.12
N ARG A 15 0.72 7.73 -10.86
CA ARG A 15 2.09 7.19 -10.93
C ARG A 15 2.80 7.29 -9.59
N ILE A 16 2.70 8.44 -8.91
CA ILE A 16 3.28 8.64 -7.58
C ILE A 16 2.68 7.64 -6.59
N ALA A 17 1.35 7.50 -6.57
CA ALA A 17 0.66 6.54 -5.70
C ALA A 17 1.15 5.09 -5.92
N ARG A 18 1.37 4.69 -7.19
CA ARG A 18 1.89 3.36 -7.53
C ARG A 18 3.32 3.15 -7.06
N ILE A 19 4.20 4.13 -7.29
CA ILE A 19 5.61 4.05 -6.84
C ILE A 19 5.65 3.94 -5.31
N LEU A 20 4.86 4.76 -4.61
CA LEU A 20 4.76 4.71 -3.14
C LEU A 20 4.20 3.37 -2.65
N ALA A 21 3.18 2.82 -3.30
CA ALA A 21 2.64 1.50 -2.94
C ALA A 21 3.66 0.37 -3.13
N ILE A 22 4.46 0.41 -4.21
CA ILE A 22 5.55 -0.56 -4.44
C ILE A 22 6.63 -0.40 -3.37
N ALA A 23 7.08 0.83 -3.11
CA ALA A 23 8.07 1.11 -2.08
C ALA A 23 7.59 0.66 -0.69
N PHE A 24 6.30 0.88 -0.38
CA PHE A 24 5.69 0.44 0.86
C PHE A 24 5.59 -1.10 0.94
N ALA A 25 5.22 -1.78 -0.15
CA ALA A 25 5.22 -3.25 -0.18
C ALA A 25 6.62 -3.83 0.08
N VAL A 26 7.66 -3.23 -0.51
CA VAL A 26 9.06 -3.59 -0.25
C VAL A 26 9.42 -3.33 1.21
N PHE A 27 9.11 -2.15 1.75
CA PHE A 27 9.35 -1.83 3.16
C PHE A 27 8.70 -2.84 4.11
N ILE A 28 7.41 -3.18 3.90
CA ILE A 28 6.70 -4.16 4.72
C ILE A 28 7.30 -5.57 4.57
N SER A 29 7.81 -5.92 3.38
CA SER A 29 8.45 -7.24 3.17
C SER A 29 9.75 -7.42 3.96
N LEU A 30 10.43 -6.33 4.34
CA LEU A 30 11.65 -6.41 5.15
C LEU A 30 11.39 -6.97 6.54
N PHE A 31 10.19 -6.77 7.09
CA PHE A 31 9.82 -7.32 8.40
C PHE A 31 9.77 -8.85 8.37
N ALA A 32 9.49 -9.47 7.21
CA ALA A 32 9.48 -10.92 7.08
C ALA A 32 10.86 -11.58 7.14
N LEU A 33 11.94 -10.80 7.17
CA LEU A 33 13.31 -11.32 7.31
C LEU A 33 13.64 -11.73 8.76
N ASP A 34 12.78 -11.42 9.73
CA ASP A 34 12.95 -11.82 11.13
C ASP A 34 12.85 -13.35 11.37
N VAL A 35 12.32 -14.09 10.40
CA VAL A 35 12.22 -15.55 10.40
C VAL A 35 13.58 -16.24 10.23
N PHE A 36 14.61 -15.52 9.75
CA PHE A 36 15.95 -16.07 9.58
C PHE A 36 16.70 -16.09 10.92
N GLN A 37 16.67 -17.24 11.60
CA GLN A 37 17.30 -17.44 12.90
C GLN A 37 18.20 -18.69 12.92
N PRO A 38 19.29 -18.69 13.71
CA PRO A 38 20.17 -19.85 13.84
C PRO A 38 19.42 -21.09 14.34
N GLY A 39 19.73 -22.26 13.77
CA GLY A 39 19.18 -23.54 14.21
C GLY A 39 17.76 -23.86 13.70
N ILE A 40 17.13 -22.99 12.92
CA ILE A 40 15.82 -23.26 12.30
C ILE A 40 16.01 -24.03 10.98
N PRO A 41 15.33 -25.18 10.77
CA PRO A 41 15.38 -25.91 9.50
C PRO A 41 14.83 -25.08 8.34
N PHE A 42 15.41 -25.23 7.15
CA PHE A 42 15.02 -24.47 5.94
C PHE A 42 13.51 -24.50 5.64
N GLY A 43 12.85 -25.65 5.79
CA GLY A 43 11.40 -25.77 5.56
C GLY A 43 10.56 -24.89 6.49
N LYS A 44 10.99 -24.74 7.75
CA LYS A 44 10.31 -23.84 8.71
C LYS A 44 10.57 -22.37 8.39
N ILE A 45 11.79 -22.02 7.93
CA ILE A 45 12.10 -20.67 7.45
C ILE A 45 11.21 -20.31 6.26
N LEU A 46 11.10 -21.21 5.27
CA LEU A 46 10.28 -20.98 4.08
C LEU A 46 8.79 -20.79 4.43
N GLN A 47 8.25 -21.65 5.29
CA GLN A 47 6.88 -21.50 5.78
C GLN A 47 6.69 -20.19 6.54
N GLY A 48 7.62 -19.84 7.42
CA GLY A 48 7.61 -18.58 8.16
C GLY A 48 7.58 -17.38 7.23
N LEU A 49 8.46 -17.36 6.21
CA LEU A 49 8.55 -16.30 5.21
C LEU A 49 7.22 -16.12 4.45
N LEU A 50 6.59 -17.21 4.00
CA LEU A 50 5.30 -17.14 3.31
C LEU A 50 4.18 -16.55 4.18
N ILE A 51 4.19 -16.86 5.48
CA ILE A 51 3.22 -16.32 6.43
C ILE A 51 3.52 -14.83 6.72
N HIS A 52 4.77 -14.47 6.97
CA HIS A 52 5.15 -13.09 7.31
C HIS A 52 5.03 -12.14 6.11
N LEU A 53 5.02 -12.66 4.87
CA LEU A 53 4.75 -11.87 3.66
C LEU A 53 3.26 -11.64 3.38
N ILE A 54 2.32 -12.21 4.15
CA ILE A 54 0.88 -11.96 3.98
C ILE A 54 0.54 -10.46 3.92
N PRO A 55 1.05 -9.59 4.81
CA PRO A 55 0.80 -8.15 4.72
C PRO A 55 1.28 -7.54 3.40
N THR A 56 2.45 -7.95 2.90
CA THR A 56 2.97 -7.54 1.59
C THR A 56 2.05 -7.98 0.45
N TYR A 57 1.58 -9.23 0.46
CA TYR A 57 0.68 -9.74 -0.57
C TYR A 57 -0.64 -8.96 -0.62
N ILE A 58 -1.21 -8.60 0.54
CA ILE A 58 -2.40 -7.75 0.62
C ILE A 58 -2.14 -6.41 -0.10
N ILE A 59 -1.04 -5.73 0.21
CA ILE A 59 -0.68 -4.44 -0.42
C ILE A 59 -0.55 -4.60 -1.95
N LEU A 60 0.09 -5.68 -2.42
CA LEU A 60 0.25 -5.94 -3.85
C LEU A 60 -1.09 -6.19 -4.55
N ILE A 61 -2.02 -6.89 -3.91
CA ILE A 61 -3.39 -7.09 -4.43
C ILE A 61 -4.12 -5.74 -4.52
N LEU A 62 -4.04 -4.91 -3.49
CA LEU A 62 -4.65 -3.57 -3.51
C LEU A 62 -4.07 -2.69 -4.63
N LEU A 63 -2.75 -2.74 -4.82
CA LEU A 63 -2.06 -2.03 -5.90
C LEU A 63 -2.48 -2.55 -7.29
N TRP A 64 -2.65 -3.86 -7.43
CA TRP A 64 -3.11 -4.44 -8.70
C TRP A 64 -4.51 -3.96 -9.06
N ILE A 65 -5.44 -3.94 -8.09
CA ILE A 65 -6.80 -3.40 -8.26
C ILE A 65 -6.73 -1.92 -8.65
N SER A 66 -5.89 -1.13 -7.97
CA SER A 66 -5.76 0.32 -8.22
C SER A 66 -5.19 0.65 -9.60
N TRP A 67 -4.52 -0.31 -10.26
CA TRP A 67 -3.98 -0.11 -11.60
C TRP A 67 -5.05 0.09 -12.67
N LYS A 68 -6.17 -0.63 -12.54
CA LYS A 68 -7.33 -0.54 -13.45
C LYS A 68 -8.42 0.36 -12.88
N GLN A 69 -8.59 0.37 -11.56
CA GLN A 69 -9.63 1.13 -10.88
C GLN A 69 -9.07 1.96 -9.72
N PRO A 70 -8.45 3.12 -10.00
CA PRO A 70 -7.84 3.98 -8.98
C PRO A 70 -8.80 4.38 -7.87
N LEU A 71 -10.08 4.61 -8.20
CA LEU A 71 -11.10 4.93 -7.20
C LEU A 71 -11.27 3.82 -6.16
N ILE A 72 -11.54 2.59 -6.61
CA ILE A 72 -11.73 1.44 -5.72
C ILE A 72 -10.44 1.14 -4.95
N GLY A 73 -9.30 1.13 -5.66
CA GLY A 73 -8.01 0.93 -5.02
C GLY A 73 -7.72 1.97 -3.93
N GLY A 74 -8.04 3.23 -4.17
CA GLY A 74 -7.88 4.30 -3.19
C GLY A 74 -8.70 4.09 -1.92
N ILE A 75 -9.98 3.72 -2.07
CA ILE A 75 -10.85 3.38 -0.93
C ILE A 75 -10.26 2.19 -0.16
N LEU A 76 -9.85 1.13 -0.85
CA LEU A 76 -9.31 -0.06 -0.19
C LEU A 76 -8.01 0.22 0.56
N PHE A 77 -7.12 1.06 0.02
CA PHE A 77 -5.89 1.48 0.71
C PHE A 77 -6.20 2.28 1.99
N ILE A 78 -7.19 3.17 1.96
CA ILE A 78 -7.63 3.91 3.15
C ILE A 78 -8.20 2.95 4.19
N LEU A 79 -9.11 2.05 3.79
CA LEU A 79 -9.71 1.07 4.70
C LEU A 79 -8.65 0.14 5.29
N GLY A 80 -7.69 -0.31 4.49
CA GLY A 80 -6.57 -1.14 4.95
C GLY A 80 -5.72 -0.43 6.00
N GLY A 81 -5.36 0.83 5.76
CA GLY A 81 -4.61 1.61 6.75
C GLY A 81 -5.41 1.95 8.01
N ALA A 82 -6.71 2.24 7.88
CA ALA A 82 -7.61 2.51 9.00
C ALA A 82 -7.94 1.26 9.84
N ALA A 83 -7.79 0.06 9.28
CA ALA A 83 -7.94 -1.20 10.01
C ALA A 83 -6.75 -1.52 10.93
N TYR A 84 -5.55 -0.98 10.63
CA TYR A 84 -4.34 -1.21 11.43
C TYR A 84 -4.52 -1.03 12.95
N PRO A 85 -5.04 0.10 13.47
CA PRO A 85 -5.15 0.32 14.92
C PRO A 85 -6.09 -0.69 15.61
N ILE A 86 -7.09 -1.21 14.89
CA ILE A 86 -8.00 -2.25 15.41
C ILE A 86 -7.23 -3.57 15.56
N MET A 87 -6.37 -3.90 14.58
CA MET A 87 -5.56 -5.13 14.61
C MET A 87 -4.40 -5.05 15.59
N ALA A 88 -3.76 -3.88 15.69
CA ALA A 88 -2.60 -3.62 16.53
C ALA A 88 -2.97 -3.17 17.96
N LYS A 89 -4.26 -3.19 18.32
CA LYS A 89 -4.80 -2.74 19.63
C LYS A 89 -4.46 -1.29 20.01
N GLY A 90 -4.06 -0.47 19.02
CA GLY A 90 -4.02 0.99 19.13
C GLY A 90 -2.95 1.60 20.04
N GLU A 91 -1.94 0.86 20.49
CA GLU A 91 -1.07 1.33 21.57
C GLU A 91 0.08 2.26 21.12
N ASP A 92 0.43 2.29 19.83
CA ASP A 92 1.58 3.07 19.33
C ASP A 92 1.20 3.97 18.13
N LEU A 93 1.26 5.29 18.35
CA LEU A 93 1.00 6.31 17.35
C LEU A 93 2.02 6.30 16.21
N ILE A 94 3.29 6.08 16.51
CA ILE A 94 4.36 6.03 15.50
C ILE A 94 4.15 4.82 14.61
N ALA A 95 3.84 3.67 15.20
CA ALA A 95 3.52 2.46 14.45
C ALA A 95 2.26 2.67 13.58
N PHE A 96 1.23 3.35 14.10
CA PHE A 96 0.07 3.74 13.30
C PHE A 96 0.43 4.64 12.12
N LEU A 97 1.24 5.68 12.32
CA LEU A 97 1.63 6.60 11.25
C LEU A 97 2.43 5.89 10.16
N LEU A 98 3.33 4.98 10.53
CA LEU A 98 4.17 4.25 9.59
C LEU A 98 3.41 3.13 8.87
N ILE A 99 2.58 2.35 9.57
CA ILE A 99 1.95 1.15 9.01
C ILE A 99 0.54 1.44 8.48
N GLY A 100 -0.25 2.26 9.18
CA GLY A 100 -1.60 2.66 8.76
C GLY A 100 -1.63 3.97 7.96
N GLY A 101 -0.85 4.96 8.38
CA GLY A 101 -0.83 6.30 7.79
C GLY A 101 -0.32 6.32 6.35
N ILE A 102 0.73 5.55 6.04
CA ILE A 102 1.28 5.46 4.68
C ILE A 102 0.25 4.89 3.68
N PRO A 103 -0.43 3.75 3.93
CA PRO A 103 -1.54 3.28 3.12
C PRO A 103 -2.66 4.31 2.94
N ILE A 104 -3.06 5.02 3.99
CA ILE A 104 -4.09 6.07 3.90
C ILE A 104 -3.67 7.16 2.94
N MET A 105 -2.43 7.66 3.07
CA MET A 105 -1.86 8.66 2.16
C MET A 105 -1.84 8.17 0.71
N ILE A 106 -1.40 6.93 0.46
CA ILE A 106 -1.42 6.30 -0.87
C ILE A 106 -2.85 6.26 -1.42
N GLY A 107 -3.82 5.89 -0.58
CA GLY A 107 -5.23 5.83 -0.95
C GLY A 107 -5.79 7.19 -1.34
N ILE A 108 -5.46 8.25 -0.58
CA ILE A 108 -5.82 9.64 -0.92
C ILE A 108 -5.27 10.05 -2.29
N LEU A 109 -4.02 9.69 -2.61
CA LEU A 109 -3.43 9.99 -3.92
C LEU A 109 -4.15 9.27 -5.06
N PHE A 110 -4.55 8.02 -4.87
CA PHE A 110 -5.36 7.28 -5.85
C PHE A 110 -6.76 7.89 -6.02
N LEU A 111 -7.40 8.33 -4.93
CA LEU A 111 -8.68 9.04 -5.00
C LEU A 111 -8.56 10.37 -5.75
N ALA A 112 -7.54 11.16 -5.46
CA ALA A 112 -7.28 12.43 -6.15
C ALA A 112 -6.97 12.19 -7.64
N GLY A 113 -6.20 11.15 -7.97
CA GLY A 113 -5.90 10.73 -9.33
C GLY A 113 -7.06 10.06 -10.09
N SER A 114 -8.16 9.70 -9.41
CA SER A 114 -9.32 9.05 -10.03
C SER A 114 -10.17 9.97 -10.90
N GLY A 115 -9.96 11.30 -10.82
CA GLY A 115 -10.68 12.31 -11.63
C GLY A 115 -10.62 12.04 -13.14
N TRP A 116 -9.53 11.43 -13.64
CA TRP A 116 -9.40 11.01 -15.04
C TRP A 116 -10.53 10.07 -15.49
N ASN A 117 -10.93 9.10 -14.67
CA ASN A 117 -11.96 8.13 -15.02
C ASN A 117 -13.39 8.72 -15.06
N ARG A 118 -13.59 9.89 -14.43
CA ARG A 118 -14.87 10.59 -14.40
C ARG A 118 -15.04 11.58 -15.54
N VAL A 119 -13.95 12.09 -16.10
CA VAL A 119 -13.96 13.05 -17.22
C VAL A 119 -13.99 12.36 -18.59
N ALA A 120 -13.56 11.09 -18.65
CA ALA A 120 -13.55 10.28 -19.88
C ALA A 120 -14.84 9.46 -20.11
N LYS A 121 -15.85 9.61 -19.23
CA LYS A 121 -17.20 9.07 -19.37
C LYS A 121 -18.17 10.22 -19.54
#